data_AF-A0AB34Z0D2-F1
#
_entry.id   AF-A0AB34Z0D2-F1
#
_cell.length_a   1.000
_cell.length_b   1.000
_cell.length_c   1.000
_cell.angle_alpha   90.00
_cell.angle_beta   90.00
_cell.angle_gamma   90.00
#
_symmetry.space_group_name_H-M   'P 1'
#
loop_
_entity.id
_entity.type
_entity.pdbx_description
1 polymer ?
#
loop_
_entity_poly.entity_id
_entity_poly.type
_entity_poly.pdbx_seq_one_letter_code
_entity_poly.pdbx_strand_id
1 'polypeptide(L)'
;MPSTTTIWNPDDWEVFALGLLNCRHGALNVQKVPAKDQGDLGIDYYCNKDSVAYQCYAVEEPIGVAERAKKQKDKITKDLGKLQKNNVIVSKLFLGAPIKRWVLLSPLHDSVRRRMI
;
A
#
# COMPACT_ATOMS: atom_id res chain seq x y z
N MET A 1 6.79 -25.68 -12.90
CA MET A 1 7.60 -24.46 -13.04
C MET A 1 7.92 -23.97 -11.63
N PRO A 2 9.18 -23.95 -11.19
CA PRO A 2 9.50 -23.35 -9.89
C PRO A 2 9.13 -21.86 -9.99
N SER A 3 8.20 -21.42 -9.15
CA SER A 3 7.79 -20.02 -9.04
C SER A 3 9.03 -19.22 -8.65
N THR A 4 9.62 -18.49 -9.59
CA THR A 4 10.73 -17.59 -9.30
C THR A 4 10.16 -16.46 -8.45
N THR A 5 10.30 -16.57 -7.13
CA THR A 5 9.92 -15.50 -6.20
C THR A 5 10.86 -14.33 -6.45
N THR A 6 10.42 -13.36 -7.26
CA THR A 6 11.16 -12.12 -7.46
C THR A 6 11.25 -11.41 -6.12
N ILE A 7 12.47 -11.26 -5.61
CA ILE A 7 12.76 -10.42 -4.45
C ILE A 7 12.66 -8.97 -4.92
N TRP A 8 11.77 -8.20 -4.32
CA TRP A 8 11.55 -6.80 -4.68
C TRP A 8 12.21 -5.88 -3.64
N ASN A 9 13.04 -4.96 -4.12
CA ASN A 9 13.45 -3.79 -3.35
C ASN A 9 12.23 -2.88 -3.12
N PRO A 10 12.01 -2.30 -1.93
CA PRO A 10 10.88 -1.40 -1.67
C PRO A 10 10.72 -0.27 -2.69
N ASP A 11 11.82 0.35 -3.13
CA ASP A 11 11.79 1.43 -4.11
C ASP A 11 11.33 0.95 -5.50
N ASP A 12 11.85 -0.19 -5.96
CA ASP A 12 11.49 -0.78 -7.25
C ASP A 12 10.03 -1.25 -7.26
N TRP A 13 9.57 -1.78 -6.12
CA TRP A 13 8.16 -2.14 -5.95
C TRP A 13 7.25 -0.92 -6.03
N GLU A 14 7.65 0.19 -5.43
CA GLU A 14 6.86 1.43 -5.46
C GLU A 14 6.68 1.93 -6.91
N VAL A 15 7.76 1.92 -7.70
CA VAL A 15 7.73 2.30 -9.13
C VAL A 15 6.85 1.34 -9.93
N PHE A 16 6.99 0.03 -9.71
CA PHE A 16 6.17 -0.96 -10.39
C PHE A 16 4.69 -0.85 -10.02
N ALA A 17 4.40 -0.65 -8.73
CA ALA A 17 3.05 -0.46 -8.20
C ALA A 17 2.39 0.78 -8.81
N LEU A 18 3.11 1.89 -8.97
CA LEU A 18 2.61 3.07 -9.68
C LEU A 18 2.17 2.74 -11.12
N GLY A 19 2.95 1.94 -11.84
CA GLY A 19 2.56 1.44 -13.17
C GLY A 19 1.23 0.67 -13.15
N LEU A 20 1.05 -0.24 -12.19
CA LEU A 20 -0.21 -0.98 -12.02
C LEU A 20 -1.39 -0.08 -11.69
N LEU A 21 -1.19 0.91 -10.80
CA LEU A 21 -2.22 1.87 -10.42
C LEU A 21 -2.62 2.74 -11.62
N ASN A 22 -1.64 3.19 -12.41
CA ASN A 22 -1.88 3.95 -13.64
C ASN A 22 -2.67 3.14 -14.67
N CYS A 23 -2.37 1.85 -14.84
CA CYS A 23 -3.15 0.96 -15.70
C CYS A 23 -4.59 0.78 -15.20
N ARG A 24 -4.80 0.71 -13.88
CA ARG A 24 -6.12 0.49 -13.27
C ARG A 24 -7.02 1.72 -13.33
N HIS A 25 -6.49 2.89 -12.97
CA HIS A 25 -7.29 4.11 -12.75
C HIS A 25 -7.08 5.15 -13.85
N GLY A 26 -6.06 4.99 -14.69
CA GLY A 26 -5.56 6.00 -15.61
C GLY A 26 -4.49 6.88 -14.97
N ALA A 27 -3.42 7.17 -15.71
CA ALA A 27 -2.24 7.88 -15.21
C ALA A 27 -2.50 9.28 -14.63
N LEU A 28 -3.59 9.94 -15.04
CA LEU A 28 -3.96 11.26 -14.54
C LEU A 28 -4.73 11.21 -13.20
N ASN A 29 -5.27 10.03 -12.84
CA ASN A 29 -6.13 9.88 -11.66
C ASN A 29 -5.38 9.40 -10.42
N VAL A 30 -4.13 8.95 -10.59
CA VAL A 30 -3.28 8.48 -9.48
C VAL A 30 -2.28 9.57 -9.15
N GLN A 31 -2.24 9.96 -7.88
CA GLN A 31 -1.33 11.00 -7.39
C GLN A 31 -0.46 10.43 -6.28
N LYS A 32 0.85 10.77 -6.30
CA LYS A 32 1.79 10.43 -5.24
C LYS A 32 1.64 11.44 -4.09
N VAL A 33 1.60 10.96 -2.86
CA VAL A 33 1.62 11.85 -1.68
C VAL A 33 3.00 12.52 -1.59
N PRO A 34 3.08 13.86 -1.56
CA PRO A 34 4.37 14.55 -1.45
C PRO A 34 5.06 14.24 -0.12
N ALA A 35 6.26 13.64 -0.17
CA ALA A 35 7.03 13.28 1.03
C ALA A 35 7.48 14.48 1.89
N LYS A 36 7.45 15.71 1.32
CA LYS A 36 7.98 16.92 1.96
C LYS A 36 7.03 17.57 2.98
N ASP A 37 5.74 17.24 2.97
CA ASP A 37 4.74 17.92 3.81
C ASP A 37 4.32 17.12 5.05
N GLN A 38 5.29 16.79 5.92
CA GLN A 38 5.06 16.27 7.29
C GLN A 38 4.82 14.76 7.44
N GLY A 39 5.63 13.96 6.75
CA GLY A 39 5.83 12.55 7.11
C GLY A 39 4.72 11.62 6.62
N ASP A 40 5.14 10.39 6.34
CA ASP A 40 4.31 9.27 5.87
C ASP A 40 2.91 9.26 6.52
N LEU A 41 1.88 9.60 5.73
CA LEU A 41 0.48 9.63 6.18
C LEU A 41 -0.11 8.21 6.29
N GLY A 42 0.69 7.17 6.05
CA GLY A 42 0.19 5.83 5.79
C GLY A 42 -0.45 5.72 4.42
N ILE A 43 -0.04 6.57 3.47
CA ILE A 43 -0.48 6.59 2.08
C ILE A 43 0.73 6.99 1.22
N ASP A 44 1.05 6.18 0.22
CA ASP A 44 2.03 6.54 -0.82
C ASP A 44 1.34 7.11 -2.06
N TYR A 45 0.19 6.51 -2.44
CA TYR A 45 -0.60 6.92 -3.60
C TYR A 45 -2.08 7.05 -3.28
N TYR A 46 -2.76 7.95 -3.96
CA TYR A 46 -4.20 8.09 -3.83
C TYR A 46 -4.87 8.38 -5.17
N CYS A 47 -6.13 7.95 -5.28
CA CYS A 47 -7.01 8.23 -6.40
C CYS A 47 -8.28 8.90 -5.90
N ASN A 48 -8.43 10.19 -6.20
CA ASN A 48 -9.61 10.96 -5.79
C ASN A 48 -10.88 10.51 -6.50
N LYS A 49 -10.76 10.13 -7.78
CA LYS A 49 -11.89 9.65 -8.60
C LYS A 49 -12.61 8.46 -7.98
N ASP A 50 -11.85 7.48 -7.47
CA ASP A 50 -12.39 6.27 -6.86
C ASP A 50 -12.40 6.31 -5.32
N SER A 51 -11.92 7.42 -4.75
CA SER A 51 -11.73 7.62 -3.30
C SER A 51 -10.96 6.46 -2.66
N VAL A 52 -9.82 6.10 -3.26
CA VAL A 52 -8.97 4.99 -2.80
C VAL A 52 -7.57 5.50 -2.42
N ALA A 53 -7.08 5.04 -1.27
CA ALA A 53 -5.71 5.23 -0.81
C ALA A 53 -4.92 3.92 -0.93
N TYR A 54 -3.63 4.05 -1.24
CA TYR A 54 -2.72 2.94 -1.48
C TYR A 54 -1.44 3.14 -0.66
N GLN A 55 -1.04 2.09 0.05
CA GLN A 55 0.27 1.99 0.70
C GLN A 55 1.06 0.86 0.05
N CYS A 56 2.24 1.14 -0.45
CA CYS A 56 3.17 0.16 -0.97
C CYS A 56 3.99 -0.42 0.19
N TYR A 57 4.10 -1.74 0.23
CA TYR A 57 4.92 -2.43 1.21
C TYR A 57 5.48 -3.73 0.64
N ALA A 58 6.76 -3.67 0.23
CA ALA A 58 7.56 -4.85 -0.03
C ALA A 58 8.35 -5.21 1.23
N VAL A 59 8.27 -6.46 1.65
CA VAL A 59 9.10 -6.94 2.76
C VAL A 59 10.44 -7.40 2.21
N GLU A 60 11.54 -6.96 2.83
CA GLU A 60 12.87 -7.45 2.50
C GLU A 60 12.98 -8.94 2.88
N GLU A 61 13.25 -9.75 1.85
CA GLU A 61 13.45 -11.20 1.95
C GLU A 61 14.94 -11.53 2.11
N PRO A 62 15.30 -12.70 2.66
CA PRO A 62 14.42 -13.81 3.03
C PRO A 62 13.84 -13.67 4.43
N ILE A 63 12.52 -13.82 4.56
CA ILE A 63 11.85 -13.98 5.86
C ILE A 63 10.81 -15.10 5.82
N GLY A 64 10.58 -15.76 6.96
CA GLY A 64 9.54 -16.79 7.06
C GLY A 64 8.14 -16.23 6.79
N VAL A 65 7.25 -17.05 6.22
CA VAL A 65 5.86 -16.68 5.89
C VAL A 65 5.11 -16.10 7.10
N ALA A 66 5.31 -16.67 8.29
CA ALA A 66 4.70 -16.18 9.53
C ALA A 66 5.19 -14.77 9.90
N GLU A 67 6.49 -14.51 9.75
CA GLU A 67 7.10 -13.21 10.01
C GLU A 67 6.64 -12.17 8.98
N ARG A 68 6.47 -12.59 7.71
CA ARG A 68 5.93 -11.72 6.64
C ARG A 68 4.50 -11.29 6.95
N ALA A 69 3.64 -12.23 7.31
CA ALA A 69 2.26 -11.95 7.69
C ALA A 69 2.18 -11.04 8.92
N LYS A 70 3.06 -11.24 9.90
CA LYS A 70 3.16 -10.37 11.08
C LYS A 70 3.57 -8.94 10.69
N LYS A 71 4.66 -8.79 9.93
CA LYS A 71 5.14 -7.47 9.46
C LYS A 71 4.10 -6.74 8.62
N GLN A 72 3.38 -7.43 7.74
CA GLN A 72 2.27 -6.85 6.98
C GLN A 72 1.14 -6.36 7.90
N LYS A 73 0.72 -7.17 8.89
CA LYS A 73 -0.30 -6.77 9.87
C LYS A 73 0.14 -5.58 10.73
N ASP A 74 1.39 -5.57 11.17
CA ASP A 74 1.97 -4.47 11.94
C ASP A 74 2.00 -3.19 11.11
N LYS A 75 2.36 -3.28 9.83
CA LYS A 75 2.35 -2.15 8.88
C LYS A 75 0.94 -1.61 8.69
N ILE A 76 -0.05 -2.48 8.44
CA ILE A 76 -1.47 -2.08 8.35
C ILE A 76 -1.90 -1.34 9.62
N THR A 77 -1.61 -1.89 10.80
CA THR A 77 -2.04 -1.29 12.07
C THR A 77 -1.41 0.08 12.28
N LYS A 78 -0.11 0.20 12.01
CA LYS A 78 0.63 1.46 12.13
C LYS A 78 0.10 2.51 11.15
N ASP A 79 -0.08 2.14 9.88
CA ASP A 79 -0.48 3.09 8.83
C ASP A 79 -1.94 3.52 8.98
N LEU A 80 -2.85 2.62 9.37
CA LEU A 80 -4.22 3.01 9.76
C LEU A 80 -4.24 3.95 10.97
N GLY A 81 -3.34 3.73 11.95
CA GLY A 81 -3.17 4.65 13.08
C GLY A 81 -2.70 6.05 12.63
N LYS A 82 -1.80 6.13 11.65
CA LYS A 82 -1.36 7.40 11.05
C LYS A 82 -2.48 8.10 10.29
N LEU A 83 -3.26 7.36 9.50
CA LEU A 83 -4.44 7.89 8.80
C LEU A 83 -5.43 8.54 9.77
N GLN A 84 -5.73 7.86 10.87
CA GLN A 84 -6.65 8.38 11.89
C GLN A 84 -6.09 9.62 12.58
N LYS A 85 -4.81 9.59 12.96
CA LYS A 85 -4.12 10.72 13.60
C LYS A 85 -4.06 11.94 12.68
N ASN A 86 -3.86 11.72 11.39
CA ASN A 86 -3.69 12.77 10.39
C ASN A 86 -4.96 12.99 9.54
N ASN A 87 -6.14 12.62 10.07
CA ASN A 87 -7.40 12.60 9.32
C ASN A 87 -7.75 13.95 8.66
N VAL A 88 -7.38 15.07 9.27
CA VAL A 88 -7.62 16.42 8.73
C VAL A 88 -6.79 16.65 7.47
N ILE A 89 -5.52 16.23 7.47
CA ILE A 89 -4.62 16.37 6.33
C ILE A 89 -5.05 15.41 5.22
N VAL A 90 -5.35 14.17 5.59
CA VAL A 90 -5.86 13.16 4.65
C VAL A 90 -7.16 13.62 4.01
N SER A 91 -8.11 14.16 4.77
CA SER A 91 -9.35 14.71 4.23
C SER A 91 -9.10 15.82 3.20
N LYS A 92 -8.10 16.69 3.44
CA LYS A 92 -7.70 17.73 2.45
C LYS A 92 -7.15 17.13 1.16
N LEU A 93 -6.37 16.05 1.22
CA LEU A 93 -5.88 15.36 0.01
C LEU A 93 -7.02 14.82 -0.86
N PHE A 94 -8.07 14.33 -0.21
CA PHE A 94 -9.29 13.85 -0.86
C PHE A 94 -10.33 14.96 -1.10
N LEU A 95 -9.96 16.24 -0.98
CA LEU A 95 -10.85 17.40 -1.19
C LEU A 95 -12.13 17.35 -0.34
N GLY A 96 -12.03 16.80 0.87
CA GLY A 96 -13.15 16.60 1.79
C GLY A 96 -14.00 15.35 1.53
N ALA A 97 -13.69 14.58 0.47
CA ALA A 97 -14.38 13.32 0.21
C ALA A 97 -13.92 12.21 1.18
N PRO A 98 -14.83 11.32 1.61
CA PRO A 98 -14.45 10.18 2.45
C PRO A 98 -13.65 9.15 1.65
N ILE A 99 -12.60 8.59 2.27
CA ILE A 99 -11.89 7.44 1.71
C ILE A 99 -12.82 6.23 1.76
N LYS A 100 -13.10 5.64 0.60
CA LYS A 100 -13.92 4.43 0.48
C LYS A 100 -13.11 3.16 0.70
N ARG A 101 -11.84 3.16 0.30
CA ARG A 101 -10.95 1.99 0.40
C ARG A 101 -9.52 2.42 0.72
N TRP A 102 -8.87 1.67 1.60
CA TRP A 102 -7.43 1.72 1.81
C TRP A 102 -6.85 0.35 1.48
N VAL A 103 -5.78 0.30 0.69
CA VAL A 103 -5.22 -0.94 0.16
C VAL A 103 -3.71 -0.98 0.41
N LEU A 104 -3.24 -2.06 1.05
CA LEU A 104 -1.83 -2.40 1.13
C LEU A 104 -1.41 -3.16 -0.13
N LEU A 105 -0.61 -2.56 -1.01
CA LEU A 105 0.02 -3.23 -2.15
C LEU A 105 1.31 -3.91 -1.71
N SER A 106 1.31 -5.23 -1.72
CA SER A 106 2.49 -6.05 -1.43
C SER A 106 2.77 -7.02 -2.58
N PRO A 107 4.05 -7.22 -2.98
CA PRO A 107 4.41 -8.09 -4.10
C PRO A 107 4.11 -9.56 -3.83
N LEU A 108 4.18 -9.97 -2.56
CA LEU A 108 3.98 -11.34 -2.12
C LEU A 108 2.91 -11.38 -1.06
N HIS A 109 1.77 -11.96 -1.43
CA HIS A 109 0.72 -12.32 -0.49
C HIS A 109 0.69 -13.84 -0.33
N ASP A 110 1.70 -14.39 0.36
CA ASP A 110 1.65 -15.78 0.80
C ASP A 110 0.80 -15.86 2.06
N SER A 111 -0.45 -16.25 1.87
CA SER A 111 -1.24 -16.82 2.95
C SER A 111 -0.88 -18.30 3.07
N VAL A 112 -0.59 -18.79 4.27
CA VAL A 112 -0.64 -20.23 4.52
C VAL A 112 -2.07 -20.63 4.19
N ARG A 113 -2.28 -21.32 3.06
CA ARG A 113 -3.58 -21.87 2.68
C ARG A 113 -4.07 -22.68 3.88
N ARG A 114 -5.01 -22.14 4.67
CA ARG A 114 -5.86 -23.00 5.51
C ARG A 114 -6.55 -23.89 4.50
N ARG A 115 -6.14 -25.17 4.45
CA ARG A 115 -6.99 -26.21 3.88
C ARG A 115 -8.28 -26.12 4.66
N MET A 116 -9.32 -25.54 4.05
CA MET A 116 -10.67 -25.80 4.49
C MET A 116 -10.91 -27.27 4.17
N ILE A 117 -11.01 -28.05 5.26
CA ILE A 117 -11.61 -29.38 5.30
C ILE A 117 -13.12 -29.21 5.14
#